data_AF-A0A959U0J7-F1
#
_entry.id   AF-A0A959U0J7-F1
#
_cell.length_a   1.000
_cell.length_b   1.000
_cell.length_c   1.000
_cell.angle_alpha   90.00
_cell.angle_beta   90.00
_cell.angle_gamma   90.00
#
_symmetry.space_group_name_H-M   'P 1'
#
loop_
_entity.id
_entity.type
_entity.pdbx_description
1 polymer ?
#
loop_
_entity_poly.entity_id
_entity_poly.type
_entity_poly.pdbx_seq_one_letter_code
_entity_poly.pdbx_strand_id
1 'polypeptide(L)'
;MTLRSLLFALLAPCLTIQAQDDCNSALAIVAGTYTVAGIDGPEIGLPYCANTGTATHAEWYIYTAPADTMVRVTTDLSTNLGGDTRIHVYTGSCGALTCVGGDDDGGSGYLSTVDFSATAGTEYHIVFDDRWSIAGFDFQVSELVPPPPPPPAPVTFTSTTLSSSGPLGIVDMDDDDLDDLVVPGTTFLVIHKQQPGGGFVATTINHPGVSHSPSWSMAAGDIDGNGYTDLIYGGGSGASFMMAGPNGTTYSEVNFPQYIFCQRTNMVDINNDGHLDAFSCHDVDANVYFLNDGFGNLTYFQGGLGSTCGNYGSIWTDYDNDGDMDCFVAK
;
A
#
# COMPACT_ATOMS: atom_id res chain seq x y z
N MET A 1 -23.17 47.51 -51.63
CA MET A 1 -23.33 46.58 -50.49
C MET A 1 -21.95 46.23 -49.95
N THR A 2 -21.49 46.95 -48.93
CA THR A 2 -20.27 46.60 -48.19
C THR A 2 -20.57 46.95 -46.73
N LEU A 3 -20.87 45.92 -45.96
CA LEU A 3 -21.34 45.99 -44.58
C LEU A 3 -20.14 46.30 -43.66
N ARG A 4 -20.20 47.40 -42.92
CA ARG A 4 -19.25 47.71 -41.84
C ARG A 4 -19.64 46.90 -40.60
N SER A 5 -18.79 45.98 -40.16
CA SER A 5 -18.95 45.29 -38.87
C SER A 5 -18.55 46.24 -37.73
N LEU A 6 -19.52 46.63 -36.91
CA LEU A 6 -19.27 47.23 -35.60
C LEU A 6 -18.91 46.11 -34.60
N LEU A 7 -17.75 46.22 -33.97
CA LEU A 7 -17.34 45.37 -32.85
C LEU A 7 -17.96 45.97 -31.57
N PHE A 8 -18.96 45.29 -31.00
CA PHE A 8 -19.49 45.61 -29.67
C PHE A 8 -18.59 44.96 -28.62
N ALA A 9 -17.88 45.77 -27.83
CA ALA A 9 -17.25 45.32 -26.61
C ALA A 9 -18.35 45.08 -25.55
N LEU A 10 -18.60 43.82 -25.19
CA LEU A 10 -19.41 43.50 -24.03
C LEU A 10 -18.63 43.89 -22.77
N LEU A 11 -19.02 44.97 -22.10
CA LEU A 11 -18.65 45.17 -20.69
C LEU A 11 -19.48 44.17 -19.87
N ALA A 12 -18.79 43.21 -19.23
CA ALA A 12 -19.38 42.40 -18.18
C ALA A 12 -19.70 43.31 -16.98
N PRO A 13 -20.92 43.28 -16.42
CA PRO A 13 -21.25 44.05 -15.23
C PRO A 13 -20.49 43.46 -14.03
N CYS A 14 -19.69 44.31 -13.37
CA CYS A 14 -19.16 44.01 -12.04
C CYS A 14 -20.34 44.02 -11.06
N LEU A 15 -20.83 42.83 -10.71
CA LEU A 15 -21.82 42.64 -9.66
C LEU A 15 -21.10 42.79 -8.32
N THR A 16 -21.26 43.94 -7.67
CA THR A 16 -20.87 44.11 -6.26
C THR A 16 -21.91 43.40 -5.40
N ILE A 17 -21.68 42.13 -5.12
CA ILE A 17 -22.43 41.39 -4.09
C ILE A 17 -21.68 41.64 -2.78
N GLN A 18 -22.37 42.20 -1.76
CA GLN A 18 -21.77 42.30 -0.43
C GLN A 18 -21.56 40.88 0.11
N ALA A 19 -20.36 40.64 0.59
CA ALA A 19 -20.03 39.41 1.31
C ALA A 19 -20.83 39.36 2.63
N GLN A 20 -20.92 38.17 3.21
CA GLN A 20 -21.73 37.90 4.40
C GLN A 20 -20.80 37.51 5.54
N ASP A 21 -20.97 38.23 6.63
CA ASP A 21 -20.00 38.40 7.70
C ASP A 21 -19.63 37.11 8.47
N ASP A 22 -20.40 36.01 8.38
CA ASP A 22 -20.15 34.80 9.17
C ASP A 22 -20.29 33.47 8.41
N CYS A 23 -19.79 32.38 9.03
CA CYS A 23 -19.80 31.04 8.45
C CYS A 23 -21.21 30.56 8.01
N ASN A 24 -22.27 30.88 8.77
CA ASN A 24 -23.62 30.38 8.46
C ASN A 24 -24.26 31.15 7.30
N SER A 25 -23.76 32.35 7.04
CA SER A 25 -24.24 33.26 6.01
C SER A 25 -23.27 33.37 4.83
N ALA A 26 -22.12 32.70 4.86
CA ALA A 26 -21.07 32.75 3.85
C ALA A 26 -21.59 32.84 2.41
N LEU A 27 -21.06 33.79 1.64
CA LEU A 27 -21.54 34.04 0.28
C LEU A 27 -21.13 32.89 -0.67
N ALA A 28 -22.13 32.27 -1.32
CA ALA A 28 -21.88 31.23 -2.31
C ALA A 28 -21.20 31.80 -3.57
N ILE A 29 -20.07 31.19 -3.94
CA ILE A 29 -19.26 31.56 -5.11
C ILE A 29 -18.91 30.34 -5.95
N VAL A 30 -18.47 30.59 -7.19
CA VAL A 30 -17.94 29.61 -8.14
C VAL A 30 -16.52 30.00 -8.53
N ALA A 31 -15.85 29.25 -9.40
CA ALA A 31 -14.57 29.70 -9.94
C ALA A 31 -14.72 31.06 -10.65
N GLY A 32 -13.86 32.01 -10.31
CA GLY A 32 -14.02 33.40 -10.72
C GLY A 32 -13.15 34.37 -9.92
N THR A 33 -13.34 35.67 -10.15
CA THR A 33 -12.66 36.74 -9.44
C THR A 33 -13.70 37.59 -8.71
N TYR A 34 -13.41 37.89 -7.45
CA TYR A 34 -14.32 38.53 -6.51
C TYR A 34 -13.59 39.62 -5.74
N THR A 35 -14.34 40.56 -5.19
CA THR A 35 -13.82 41.64 -4.35
C THR A 35 -14.34 41.49 -2.93
N VAL A 36 -13.42 41.49 -1.97
CA VAL A 36 -13.71 41.72 -0.56
C VAL A 36 -13.80 43.23 -0.38
N ALA A 37 -14.96 43.76 0.04
CA ALA A 37 -15.12 45.22 0.21
C ALA A 37 -14.32 45.75 1.41
N GLY A 38 -14.19 44.92 2.44
CA GLY A 38 -13.44 45.11 3.67
C GLY A 38 -13.60 43.86 4.53
N ILE A 39 -12.83 43.73 5.60
CA ILE A 39 -12.96 42.63 6.55
C ILE A 39 -13.55 43.20 7.84
N ASP A 40 -14.86 43.01 8.03
CA ASP A 40 -15.62 43.57 9.15
C ASP A 40 -16.60 42.60 9.83
N GLY A 41 -16.68 41.35 9.36
CA GLY A 41 -17.45 40.29 10.02
C GLY A 41 -16.81 39.75 11.30
N PRO A 42 -17.50 38.92 12.10
CA PRO A 42 -16.95 38.29 13.31
C PRO A 42 -15.64 37.52 13.07
N GLU A 43 -14.81 37.49 14.11
CA GLU A 43 -13.54 36.75 14.11
C GLU A 43 -13.69 35.27 13.71
N ILE A 44 -12.63 34.74 13.09
CA ILE A 44 -12.51 33.31 12.86
C ILE A 44 -12.35 32.59 14.22
N GLY A 45 -13.27 31.68 14.53
CA GLY A 45 -13.08 30.72 15.62
C GLY A 45 -12.04 29.65 15.23
N LEU A 46 -11.29 29.14 16.21
CA LEU A 46 -10.30 28.07 15.98
C LEU A 46 -10.92 26.85 15.27
N PRO A 47 -10.16 26.16 14.38
CA PRO A 47 -8.71 26.29 14.14
C PRO A 47 -8.32 27.34 13.08
N TYR A 48 -7.10 27.88 13.15
CA TYR A 48 -6.50 28.65 12.04
C TYR A 48 -5.79 27.71 11.07
N CYS A 49 -6.03 27.86 9.77
CA CYS A 49 -5.35 27.06 8.75
C CYS A 49 -4.04 27.70 8.23
N ALA A 50 -3.73 28.93 8.63
CA ALA A 50 -2.55 29.69 8.18
C ALA A 50 -1.92 30.45 9.35
N ASN A 51 -0.72 30.00 9.76
CA ASN A 51 0.03 30.52 10.90
C ASN A 51 -0.80 30.64 12.21
N THR A 52 -0.17 31.02 13.32
CA THR A 52 -0.88 31.34 14.57
C THR A 52 -0.95 32.86 14.74
N GLY A 53 -2.07 33.40 15.22
CA GLY A 53 -2.25 34.82 15.46
C GLY A 53 -3.67 35.15 15.93
N THR A 54 -3.91 36.40 16.31
CA THR A 54 -5.24 36.92 16.67
C THR A 54 -5.71 37.91 15.62
N ALA A 55 -6.63 37.47 14.77
CA ALA A 55 -7.49 38.34 13.96
C ALA A 55 -8.80 38.58 14.72
N THR A 56 -9.41 39.74 14.52
CA THR A 56 -10.66 40.14 15.18
C THR A 56 -11.86 40.20 14.24
N HIS A 57 -11.61 40.19 12.93
CA HIS A 57 -12.65 40.16 11.91
C HIS A 57 -12.32 39.18 10.79
N ALA A 58 -13.35 38.71 10.11
CA ALA A 58 -13.23 37.78 9.00
C ALA A 58 -14.31 38.01 7.96
N GLU A 59 -14.05 37.55 6.74
CA GLU A 59 -15.01 37.55 5.64
C GLU A 59 -15.14 36.15 5.04
N TRP A 60 -16.38 35.70 4.81
CA TRP A 60 -16.68 34.29 4.52
C TRP A 60 -17.33 34.08 3.16
N TYR A 61 -16.77 33.13 2.41
CA TYR A 61 -17.32 32.66 1.14
C TYR A 61 -17.44 31.13 1.17
N ILE A 62 -18.42 30.59 0.46
CA ILE A 62 -18.59 29.14 0.31
C ILE A 62 -18.47 28.75 -1.17
N TYR A 63 -17.56 27.83 -1.46
CA TYR A 63 -17.34 27.27 -2.78
C TYR A 63 -17.74 25.79 -2.77
N THR A 64 -18.69 25.42 -3.62
CA THR A 64 -19.06 24.01 -3.82
C THR A 64 -18.35 23.47 -5.07
N ALA A 65 -17.48 22.50 -4.88
CA ALA A 65 -16.69 21.96 -6.00
C ALA A 65 -17.60 21.21 -7.00
N PRO A 66 -17.62 21.56 -8.30
CA PRO A 66 -18.48 20.91 -9.29
C PRO A 66 -17.96 19.54 -9.71
N ALA A 67 -16.67 19.28 -9.52
CA ALA A 67 -15.98 18.03 -9.78
C ALA A 67 -14.84 17.85 -8.78
N ASP A 68 -14.29 16.63 -8.69
CA ASP A 68 -12.98 16.45 -8.09
C ASP A 68 -12.01 17.35 -8.88
N THR A 69 -11.21 18.18 -8.22
CA THR A 69 -10.25 19.07 -8.90
C THR A 69 -9.22 19.62 -7.92
N MET A 70 -8.13 20.21 -8.43
CA MET A 70 -7.29 21.07 -7.61
C MET A 70 -7.83 22.51 -7.71
N VAL A 71 -8.05 23.14 -6.57
CA VAL A 71 -8.52 24.52 -6.49
C VAL A 71 -7.40 25.39 -5.97
N ARG A 72 -7.15 26.51 -6.68
CA ARG A 72 -6.30 27.60 -6.20
C ARG A 72 -7.16 28.77 -5.77
N VAL A 73 -6.93 29.25 -4.56
CA VAL A 73 -7.43 30.54 -4.07
C VAL A 73 -6.23 31.46 -3.92
N THR A 74 -6.28 32.63 -4.57
CA THR A 74 -5.15 33.56 -4.55
C THR A 74 -5.60 35.01 -4.45
N THR A 75 -4.87 35.78 -3.64
CA THR A 75 -4.90 37.24 -3.59
C THR A 75 -3.70 37.84 -4.32
N ASP A 76 -2.80 37.03 -4.87
CA ASP A 76 -1.61 37.46 -5.62
C ASP A 76 -2.01 37.97 -7.01
N LEU A 77 -2.72 39.08 -7.01
CA LEU A 77 -3.22 39.80 -8.16
C LEU A 77 -2.54 41.15 -8.21
N SER A 78 -2.21 41.61 -9.42
CA SER A 78 -1.53 42.91 -9.62
C SER A 78 -2.27 44.11 -8.99
N THR A 79 -3.58 44.01 -8.79
CA THR A 79 -4.42 45.03 -8.14
C THR A 79 -4.18 45.15 -6.62
N ASN A 80 -3.65 44.09 -5.99
CA ASN A 80 -3.39 44.02 -4.55
C ASN A 80 -1.93 44.31 -4.18
N LEU A 81 -1.10 44.73 -5.14
CA LEU A 81 0.33 44.96 -4.88
C LEU A 81 0.56 45.92 -3.71
N GLY A 82 1.36 45.47 -2.74
CA GLY A 82 1.64 46.20 -1.50
C GLY A 82 0.62 45.97 -0.38
N GLY A 83 -0.38 45.11 -0.59
CA GLY A 83 -1.25 44.57 0.44
C GLY A 83 -0.60 43.44 1.23
N ASP A 84 -1.29 43.06 2.31
CA ASP A 84 -0.94 41.97 3.22
C ASP A 84 -2.25 41.26 3.58
N THR A 85 -2.34 39.96 3.26
CA THR A 85 -3.61 39.20 3.26
C THR A 85 -3.37 37.82 3.81
N ARG A 86 -4.38 37.21 4.44
CA ARG A 86 -4.29 35.84 4.93
C ARG A 86 -5.51 35.03 4.54
N ILE A 87 -5.30 33.80 4.08
CA ILE A 87 -6.33 32.88 3.57
C ILE A 87 -6.45 31.66 4.48
N HIS A 88 -7.68 31.30 4.81
CA HIS A 88 -8.02 30.03 5.43
C HIS A 88 -9.06 29.29 4.60
N VAL A 89 -8.87 27.99 4.40
CA VAL A 89 -9.80 27.13 3.68
C VAL A 89 -10.23 25.97 4.58
N TYR A 90 -11.53 25.83 4.78
CA TYR A 90 -12.14 24.80 5.60
C TYR A 90 -13.11 23.93 4.81
N THR A 91 -13.42 22.75 5.33
CA THR A 91 -14.60 21.97 4.95
C THR A 91 -15.38 21.54 6.20
N GLY A 92 -16.61 21.06 6.02
CA GLY A 92 -17.53 20.70 7.10
C GLY A 92 -18.53 21.80 7.44
N SER A 93 -19.35 21.53 8.46
CA SER A 93 -20.38 22.46 8.94
C SER A 93 -19.81 23.48 9.92
N CYS A 94 -20.41 24.67 9.98
CA CYS A 94 -20.07 25.68 10.99
C CYS A 94 -20.12 25.09 12.41
N GLY A 95 -19.09 25.36 13.21
CA GLY A 95 -18.91 24.76 14.55
C GLY A 95 -18.17 23.40 14.57
N ALA A 96 -17.93 22.78 13.41
CA ALA A 96 -17.15 21.56 13.26
C ALA A 96 -16.25 21.61 12.00
N LEU A 97 -15.70 22.80 11.73
CA LEU A 97 -14.85 23.04 10.56
C LEU A 97 -13.52 22.28 10.68
N THR A 98 -13.08 21.71 9.58
CA THR A 98 -11.78 21.06 9.43
C THR A 98 -10.92 21.85 8.46
N CYS A 99 -9.68 22.16 8.84
CA CYS A 99 -8.74 22.83 7.95
C CYS A 99 -8.38 21.96 6.74
N VAL A 100 -8.45 22.56 5.56
CA VAL A 100 -8.06 21.94 4.28
C VAL A 100 -6.79 22.60 3.73
N GLY A 101 -6.60 23.89 3.99
CA GLY A 101 -5.40 24.63 3.63
C GLY A 101 -5.44 26.07 4.10
N GLY A 102 -4.33 26.77 4.01
CA GLY A 102 -4.25 28.19 4.28
C GLY A 102 -2.88 28.74 3.94
N ASP A 103 -2.79 30.05 3.78
CA ASP A 103 -1.55 30.77 3.47
C ASP A 103 -1.60 32.20 4.04
N ASP A 104 -0.44 32.82 4.24
CA ASP A 104 -0.26 34.19 4.75
C ASP A 104 0.62 34.99 3.76
N ASP A 105 1.78 34.44 3.38
CA ASP A 105 2.82 35.15 2.61
C ASP A 105 3.36 34.35 1.41
N GLY A 106 2.59 33.42 0.86
CA GLY A 106 3.05 32.53 -0.22
C GLY A 106 3.07 33.17 -1.61
N GLY A 107 2.44 34.33 -1.79
CA GLY A 107 2.38 35.10 -3.03
C GLY A 107 3.43 36.22 -3.12
N SER A 108 3.26 37.12 -4.09
CA SER A 108 4.16 38.27 -4.28
C SER A 108 4.05 39.27 -3.12
N GLY A 109 5.16 39.51 -2.41
CA GLY A 109 5.18 40.42 -1.26
C GLY A 109 4.66 39.72 -0.01
N TYR A 110 3.51 40.18 0.51
CA TYR A 110 2.78 39.60 1.65
C TYR A 110 1.37 39.15 1.24
N LEU A 111 1.19 38.86 -0.05
CA LEU A 111 -0.08 38.33 -0.57
C LEU A 111 -0.11 36.82 -0.39
N SER A 112 -1.31 36.28 -0.31
CA SER A 112 -1.53 34.86 -0.06
C SER A 112 -1.97 34.08 -1.30
N THR A 113 -1.53 32.82 -1.39
CA THR A 113 -2.01 31.83 -2.37
C THR A 113 -2.04 30.43 -1.76
N VAL A 114 -3.14 29.70 -1.94
CA VAL A 114 -3.30 28.33 -1.43
C VAL A 114 -3.88 27.42 -2.50
N ASP A 115 -3.29 26.23 -2.62
CA ASP A 115 -3.81 25.13 -3.43
C ASP A 115 -4.34 24.02 -2.53
N PHE A 116 -5.51 23.48 -2.86
CA PHE A 116 -6.05 22.31 -2.17
C PHE A 116 -6.78 21.36 -3.12
N SER A 117 -6.84 20.09 -2.74
CA SER A 117 -7.65 19.09 -3.44
C SER A 117 -9.11 19.21 -3.00
N ALA A 118 -10.00 19.45 -3.96
CA ALA A 118 -11.44 19.56 -3.74
C ALA A 118 -12.16 18.32 -4.28
N THR A 119 -13.19 17.85 -3.56
CA THR A 119 -14.02 16.70 -3.92
C THR A 119 -15.38 17.16 -4.44
N ALA A 120 -15.86 16.57 -5.53
CA ALA A 120 -17.13 16.89 -6.17
C ALA A 120 -18.29 16.93 -5.16
N GLY A 121 -19.09 18.00 -5.20
CA GLY A 121 -20.25 18.19 -4.32
C GLY A 121 -19.92 18.57 -2.88
N THR A 122 -18.63 18.72 -2.52
CA THR A 122 -18.21 19.15 -1.19
C THR A 122 -18.15 20.67 -1.12
N GLU A 123 -18.63 21.22 0.00
CA GLU A 123 -18.55 22.66 0.31
C GLU A 123 -17.24 23.00 1.02
N TYR A 124 -16.63 24.09 0.59
CA TYR A 124 -15.41 24.65 1.15
C TYR A 124 -15.63 26.11 1.56
N HIS A 125 -15.34 26.43 2.81
CA HIS A 125 -15.36 27.81 3.31
C HIS A 125 -14.01 28.45 3.02
N ILE A 126 -14.01 29.50 2.22
CA ILE A 126 -12.85 30.35 1.93
C ILE A 126 -12.99 31.60 2.78
N VAL A 127 -12.02 31.83 3.64
CA VAL A 127 -12.08 32.86 4.66
C VAL A 127 -10.84 33.73 4.61
N PHE A 128 -11.04 35.03 4.69
CA PHE A 128 -9.95 36.00 4.84
C PHE A 128 -10.11 36.72 6.17
N ASP A 129 -9.01 37.08 6.83
CA ASP A 129 -9.06 37.78 8.12
C ASP A 129 -8.20 39.04 8.21
N ASP A 130 -8.46 39.84 9.24
CA ASP A 130 -7.96 41.20 9.40
C ASP A 130 -6.62 41.31 10.12
N ARG A 131 -5.85 40.23 10.25
CA ARG A 131 -4.61 40.22 11.04
C ARG A 131 -3.67 41.37 10.70
N TRP A 132 -3.60 41.72 9.41
CA TRP A 132 -2.69 42.73 8.89
C TRP A 132 -3.41 43.97 8.37
N SER A 133 -4.64 43.84 7.91
CA SER A 133 -5.43 44.94 7.35
C SER A 133 -6.92 44.60 7.29
N ILE A 134 -7.78 45.60 7.52
CA ILE A 134 -9.23 45.52 7.28
C ILE A 134 -9.62 45.97 5.86
N ALA A 135 -8.67 46.47 5.07
CA ALA A 135 -8.95 47.03 3.75
C ALA A 135 -9.40 45.94 2.77
N GLY A 136 -10.31 46.28 1.86
CA GLY A 136 -10.73 45.40 0.79
C GLY A 136 -9.65 45.11 -0.24
N PHE A 137 -9.79 43.98 -0.93
CA PHE A 137 -8.89 43.50 -1.98
C PHE A 137 -9.64 42.53 -2.92
N ASP A 138 -9.04 42.20 -4.06
CA ASP A 138 -9.59 41.19 -4.97
C ASP A 138 -9.00 39.80 -4.68
N PHE A 139 -9.76 38.74 -4.92
CA PHE A 139 -9.23 37.38 -4.92
C PHE A 139 -9.77 36.59 -6.10
N GLN A 140 -9.05 35.53 -6.46
CA GLN A 140 -9.44 34.63 -7.53
C GLN A 140 -9.51 33.20 -7.01
N VAL A 141 -10.58 32.50 -7.38
CA VAL A 141 -10.74 31.05 -7.25
C VAL A 141 -10.61 30.46 -8.65
N SER A 142 -9.66 29.55 -8.85
CA SER A 142 -9.43 28.89 -10.14
C SER A 142 -9.35 27.37 -9.97
N GLU A 143 -9.96 26.66 -10.93
CA GLU A 143 -9.86 25.21 -11.03
C GLU A 143 -8.66 24.88 -11.92
N LEU A 144 -7.61 24.34 -11.32
CA LEU A 144 -6.40 23.95 -12.02
C LEU A 144 -6.63 22.53 -12.58
N VAL A 145 -7.17 22.49 -13.81
CA VAL A 145 -7.37 21.34 -14.74
C VAL A 145 -6.76 19.98 -14.35
N PRO A 146 -7.37 18.88 -14.84
CA PRO A 146 -8.28 18.01 -14.08
C PRO A 146 -7.61 17.36 -12.85
N PRO A 147 -8.39 16.89 -11.86
CA PRO A 147 -7.86 16.23 -10.67
C PRO A 147 -6.93 15.08 -11.07
N PRO A 148 -5.91 14.75 -10.24
CA PRO A 148 -5.30 13.45 -10.34
C PRO A 148 -6.43 12.39 -10.29
N PRO A 149 -6.41 11.37 -11.16
CA PRO A 149 -7.42 10.31 -11.09
C PRO A 149 -7.47 9.78 -9.65
N PRO A 150 -8.67 9.48 -9.11
CA PRO A 150 -8.78 8.94 -7.77
C PRO A 150 -7.80 7.76 -7.64
N PRO A 151 -7.11 7.61 -6.49
CA PRO A 151 -6.23 6.48 -6.28
C PRO A 151 -6.98 5.20 -6.69
N PRO A 152 -6.34 4.28 -7.42
CA PRO A 152 -6.95 2.98 -7.70
C PRO A 152 -7.52 2.42 -6.41
N ALA A 153 -8.76 1.94 -6.46
CA ALA A 153 -9.37 1.33 -5.29
C ALA A 153 -8.40 0.28 -4.73
N PRO A 154 -8.20 0.22 -3.39
CA PRO A 154 -7.39 -0.83 -2.80
C PRO A 154 -7.84 -2.20 -3.32
N VAL A 155 -6.88 -3.09 -3.56
CA VAL A 155 -7.20 -4.47 -3.97
C VAL A 155 -8.15 -5.06 -2.94
N THR A 156 -9.35 -5.44 -3.38
CA THR A 156 -10.35 -6.05 -2.51
C THR A 156 -10.13 -7.56 -2.48
N PHE A 157 -9.87 -8.10 -1.30
CA PHE A 157 -9.74 -9.55 -1.12
C PHE A 157 -11.10 -10.16 -0.76
N THR A 158 -11.41 -11.30 -1.38
CA THR A 158 -12.56 -12.11 -0.99
C THR A 158 -12.07 -13.24 -0.08
N SER A 159 -12.38 -13.14 1.22
CA SER A 159 -11.98 -14.18 2.17
C SER A 159 -12.75 -15.48 1.93
N THR A 160 -12.02 -16.59 1.79
CA THR A 160 -12.58 -17.95 1.78
C THR A 160 -12.01 -18.71 2.97
N THR A 161 -12.89 -19.27 3.81
CA THR A 161 -12.46 -20.06 4.97
C THR A 161 -12.37 -21.54 4.59
N LEU A 162 -11.18 -22.11 4.72
CA LEU A 162 -10.95 -23.55 4.66
C LEU A 162 -10.53 -24.06 6.05
N SER A 163 -11.10 -25.18 6.46
CA SER A 163 -10.78 -25.81 7.75
C SER A 163 -9.93 -27.05 7.51
N SER A 164 -8.70 -27.03 8.02
CA SER A 164 -7.81 -28.18 8.08
C SER A 164 -7.18 -28.29 9.47
N SER A 165 -6.57 -29.44 9.77
CA SER A 165 -5.86 -29.67 11.03
C SER A 165 -4.43 -30.10 10.72
N GLY A 166 -3.45 -29.41 11.30
CA GLY A 166 -2.03 -29.72 11.10
C GLY A 166 -1.27 -28.58 10.41
N PRO A 167 0.01 -28.81 10.08
CA PRO A 167 0.83 -27.88 9.29
C PRO A 167 0.24 -27.68 7.90
N LEU A 168 0.46 -26.50 7.32
CA LEU A 168 -0.05 -26.11 6.01
C LEU A 168 1.07 -25.50 5.17
N GLY A 169 0.99 -25.71 3.86
CA GLY A 169 1.85 -25.07 2.86
C GLY A 169 1.02 -24.24 1.91
N ILE A 170 1.59 -23.14 1.43
CA ILE A 170 1.05 -22.35 0.33
C ILE A 170 2.12 -22.35 -0.75
N VAL A 171 1.81 -22.94 -1.89
CA VAL A 171 2.72 -23.10 -3.04
C VAL A 171 1.89 -23.53 -4.24
N ASP A 172 2.25 -23.08 -5.43
CA ASP A 172 1.67 -23.59 -6.67
C ASP A 172 2.06 -25.08 -6.86
N MET A 173 1.06 -25.96 -6.91
CA MET A 173 1.27 -27.41 -7.04
C MET A 173 0.95 -27.93 -8.43
N ASP A 174 0.44 -27.10 -9.34
CA ASP A 174 0.09 -27.53 -10.70
C ASP A 174 0.47 -26.57 -11.83
N ASP A 175 1.35 -25.60 -11.53
CA ASP A 175 1.98 -24.68 -12.47
C ASP A 175 0.93 -23.84 -13.21
N ASP A 176 -0.11 -23.39 -12.48
CA ASP A 176 -1.19 -22.55 -13.00
C ASP A 176 -1.06 -21.06 -12.60
N ASP A 177 0.09 -20.69 -12.01
CA ASP A 177 0.44 -19.38 -11.46
C ASP A 177 -0.45 -18.96 -10.27
N LEU A 178 -1.19 -19.88 -9.66
CA LEU A 178 -1.99 -19.64 -8.46
C LEU A 178 -1.45 -20.42 -7.25
N ASP A 179 -1.57 -19.80 -6.07
CA ASP A 179 -1.11 -20.39 -4.83
C ASP A 179 -2.10 -21.44 -4.33
N ASP A 180 -1.65 -22.69 -4.19
CA ASP A 180 -2.47 -23.77 -3.65
C ASP A 180 -2.24 -23.98 -2.16
N LEU A 181 -3.29 -24.47 -1.48
CA LEU A 181 -3.17 -24.89 -0.08
C LEU A 181 -2.84 -26.38 0.01
N VAL A 182 -1.66 -26.68 0.54
CA VAL A 182 -1.14 -28.03 0.76
C VAL A 182 -1.39 -28.46 2.20
N VAL A 183 -2.09 -29.59 2.37
CA VAL A 183 -2.44 -30.18 3.66
C VAL A 183 -1.85 -31.59 3.75
N PRO A 184 -0.65 -31.76 4.33
CA PRO A 184 -0.02 -33.06 4.48
C PRO A 184 -0.70 -33.91 5.55
N GLY A 185 -0.84 -35.20 5.25
CA GLY A 185 -1.27 -36.25 6.17
C GLY A 185 -0.20 -37.33 6.33
N THR A 186 -0.50 -38.38 7.09
CA THR A 186 0.45 -39.48 7.32
C THR A 186 0.51 -40.49 6.16
N THR A 187 -0.57 -40.62 5.41
CA THR A 187 -0.74 -41.56 4.27
C THR A 187 -1.45 -40.91 3.08
N PHE A 188 -1.62 -39.59 3.15
CA PHE A 188 -2.26 -38.79 2.12
C PHE A 188 -1.66 -37.39 2.09
N LEU A 189 -1.84 -36.71 0.97
CA LEU A 189 -1.62 -35.28 0.77
C LEU A 189 -2.90 -34.71 0.17
N VAL A 190 -3.47 -33.67 0.76
CA VAL A 190 -4.58 -32.93 0.13
C VAL A 190 -4.05 -31.63 -0.43
N ILE A 191 -4.31 -31.41 -1.71
CA ILE A 191 -3.98 -30.17 -2.42
C ILE A 191 -5.30 -29.48 -2.72
N HIS A 192 -5.52 -28.33 -2.11
CA HIS A 192 -6.64 -27.44 -2.42
C HIS A 192 -6.17 -26.49 -3.50
N LYS A 193 -6.53 -26.81 -4.75
CA LYS A 193 -6.13 -26.05 -5.92
C LYS A 193 -6.91 -24.77 -6.04
N GLN A 194 -6.25 -23.62 -6.05
CA GLN A 194 -6.94 -22.36 -6.28
C GLN A 194 -7.53 -22.35 -7.69
N GLN A 195 -8.64 -21.66 -7.90
CA GLN A 195 -9.26 -21.55 -9.22
C GLN A 195 -9.17 -20.10 -9.73
N PRO A 196 -9.04 -19.86 -11.04
CA PRO A 196 -8.95 -18.50 -11.60
C PRO A 196 -10.14 -17.58 -11.24
N GLY A 197 -11.30 -18.16 -10.94
CA GLY A 197 -12.50 -17.44 -10.47
C GLY A 197 -12.60 -17.27 -8.96
N GLY A 198 -11.58 -17.66 -8.20
CA GLY A 198 -11.60 -17.80 -6.75
C GLY A 198 -12.17 -19.14 -6.29
N GLY A 199 -12.01 -19.42 -4.99
CA GLY A 199 -12.35 -20.72 -4.40
C GLY A 199 -11.30 -21.80 -4.67
N PHE A 200 -11.57 -23.00 -4.16
CA PHE A 200 -10.60 -24.10 -4.17
C PHE A 200 -11.25 -25.44 -4.53
N VAL A 201 -10.51 -26.28 -5.26
CA VAL A 201 -10.89 -27.68 -5.55
C VAL A 201 -9.89 -28.62 -4.88
N ALA A 202 -10.37 -29.46 -3.97
CA ALA A 202 -9.52 -30.40 -3.25
C ALA A 202 -9.24 -31.66 -4.07
N THR A 203 -7.96 -32.01 -4.19
CA THR A 203 -7.47 -33.28 -4.71
C THR A 203 -6.73 -34.02 -3.60
N THR A 204 -7.04 -35.30 -3.39
CA THR A 204 -6.34 -36.14 -2.42
C THR A 204 -5.44 -37.14 -3.14
N ILE A 205 -4.15 -37.12 -2.81
CA ILE A 205 -3.15 -38.07 -3.30
C ILE A 205 -2.77 -38.99 -2.13
N ASN A 206 -2.96 -40.30 -2.28
CA ASN A 206 -2.55 -41.27 -1.26
C ASN A 206 -1.09 -41.69 -1.49
N HIS A 207 -0.34 -41.88 -0.41
CA HIS A 207 1.03 -42.39 -0.44
C HIS A 207 1.24 -43.46 0.67
N PRO A 208 2.27 -44.31 0.58
CA PRO A 208 2.44 -45.45 1.50
C PRO A 208 2.65 -45.08 2.98
N GLY A 209 3.12 -43.87 3.26
CA GLY A 209 3.45 -43.39 4.60
C GLY A 209 4.48 -42.28 4.58
N VAL A 210 4.78 -41.73 5.74
CA VAL A 210 5.99 -40.93 6.02
C VAL A 210 6.63 -41.38 7.34
N SER A 211 7.95 -41.35 7.39
CA SER A 211 8.74 -41.66 8.58
C SER A 211 8.70 -40.51 9.59
N HIS A 212 8.68 -39.27 9.09
CA HIS A 212 8.62 -38.05 9.90
C HIS A 212 7.54 -37.12 9.36
N SER A 213 6.53 -36.84 10.18
CA SER A 213 5.50 -35.85 9.84
C SER A 213 6.06 -34.41 9.91
N PRO A 214 5.45 -33.45 9.17
CA PRO A 214 5.87 -32.04 9.15
C PRO A 214 5.50 -31.27 10.43
N SER A 215 5.76 -31.87 11.59
CA SER A 215 5.35 -31.37 12.91
C SER A 215 6.00 -30.04 13.31
N TRP A 216 7.11 -29.66 12.68
CA TRP A 216 7.81 -28.40 12.95
C TRP A 216 7.92 -27.50 11.73
N SER A 217 8.13 -28.07 10.55
CA SER A 217 8.26 -27.28 9.33
C SER A 217 7.93 -28.10 8.09
N MET A 218 7.66 -27.36 7.03
CA MET A 218 7.56 -27.85 5.67
C MET A 218 8.22 -26.83 4.73
N ALA A 219 8.86 -27.31 3.67
CA ALA A 219 9.21 -26.50 2.51
C ALA A 219 8.88 -27.27 1.24
N ALA A 220 8.81 -26.56 0.12
CA ALA A 220 8.37 -27.07 -1.17
C ALA A 220 9.26 -26.52 -2.28
N GLY A 221 9.45 -27.32 -3.33
CA GLY A 221 10.30 -27.00 -4.48
C GLY A 221 10.59 -28.26 -5.31
N ASP A 222 10.84 -28.09 -6.60
CA ASP A 222 11.17 -29.18 -7.52
C ASP A 222 12.65 -29.59 -7.36
N ILE A 223 12.93 -30.55 -6.48
CA ILE A 223 14.29 -31.00 -6.16
C ILE A 223 14.85 -31.84 -7.29
N ASP A 224 14.07 -32.73 -7.90
CA ASP A 224 14.58 -33.62 -8.95
C ASP A 224 14.47 -33.02 -10.37
N GLY A 225 13.89 -31.83 -10.51
CA GLY A 225 13.78 -31.09 -11.77
C GLY A 225 12.78 -31.71 -12.74
N ASN A 226 11.80 -32.46 -12.22
CA ASN A 226 10.82 -33.18 -13.05
C ASN A 226 9.61 -32.33 -13.46
N GLY A 227 9.55 -31.07 -13.02
CA GLY A 227 8.46 -30.14 -13.27
C GLY A 227 7.30 -30.22 -12.28
N TYR A 228 7.45 -30.97 -11.18
CA TYR A 228 6.44 -31.09 -10.14
C TYR A 228 7.04 -30.78 -8.77
N THR A 229 6.32 -30.00 -7.98
CA THR A 229 6.75 -29.56 -6.66
C THR A 229 6.94 -30.75 -5.69
N ASP A 230 8.15 -30.95 -5.19
CA ASP A 230 8.45 -31.87 -4.09
C ASP A 230 8.27 -31.17 -2.73
N LEU A 231 8.23 -31.95 -1.65
CA LEU A 231 8.08 -31.43 -0.30
C LEU A 231 9.14 -32.00 0.64
N ILE A 232 9.60 -31.20 1.60
CA ILE A 232 10.35 -31.67 2.77
C ILE A 232 9.52 -31.49 4.02
N TYR A 233 9.36 -32.56 4.79
CA TYR A 233 8.69 -32.57 6.08
C TYR A 233 9.73 -32.57 7.20
N GLY A 234 9.83 -31.44 7.92
CA GLY A 234 10.66 -31.31 9.11
C GLY A 234 9.91 -31.78 10.36
N GLY A 235 10.34 -32.92 10.92
CA GLY A 235 9.79 -33.47 12.16
C GLY A 235 10.74 -33.43 13.34
N GLY A 236 10.24 -33.72 14.54
CA GLY A 236 11.05 -33.68 15.77
C GLY A 236 12.16 -34.75 15.88
N SER A 237 12.24 -35.68 14.93
CA SER A 237 13.21 -36.78 14.94
C SER A 237 13.87 -37.07 13.59
N GLY A 238 13.61 -36.26 12.56
CA GLY A 238 14.17 -36.43 11.23
C GLY A 238 13.42 -35.62 10.17
N ALA A 239 13.92 -35.71 8.94
CA ALA A 239 13.30 -35.12 7.76
C ALA A 239 12.81 -36.22 6.81
N SER A 240 11.65 -36.03 6.20
CA SER A 240 11.14 -36.89 5.11
C SER A 240 10.99 -36.05 3.85
N PHE A 241 11.56 -36.51 2.74
CA PHE A 241 11.39 -35.88 1.42
C PHE A 241 10.28 -36.62 0.68
N MET A 242 9.24 -35.90 0.33
CA MET A 242 8.12 -36.41 -0.45
C MET A 242 8.33 -35.98 -1.90
N MET A 243 8.86 -36.91 -2.68
CA MET A 243 9.16 -36.70 -4.09
C MET A 243 7.91 -36.95 -4.92
N ALA A 244 7.54 -35.97 -5.74
CA ALA A 244 6.47 -36.09 -6.72
C ALA A 244 6.88 -37.09 -7.81
N GLY A 245 5.94 -37.92 -8.23
CA GLY A 245 6.15 -38.79 -9.39
C GLY A 245 6.16 -37.98 -10.69
N PRO A 246 6.55 -38.61 -11.82
CA PRO A 246 6.75 -37.94 -13.11
C PRO A 246 5.47 -37.38 -13.77
N ASN A 247 4.32 -37.46 -13.11
CA ASN A 247 3.05 -36.88 -13.55
C ASN A 247 2.36 -36.07 -12.43
N GLY A 248 3.04 -35.76 -11.31
CA GLY A 248 2.50 -35.00 -10.18
C GLY A 248 1.34 -35.67 -9.40
N THR A 249 1.03 -36.94 -9.66
CA THR A 249 -0.16 -37.62 -9.13
C THR A 249 0.14 -38.66 -8.05
N THR A 250 1.42 -38.86 -7.73
CA THR A 250 1.89 -39.81 -6.71
C THR A 250 3.03 -39.18 -5.94
N TYR A 251 3.20 -39.58 -4.68
CA TYR A 251 4.36 -39.20 -3.88
C TYR A 251 5.06 -40.42 -3.29
N SER A 252 6.39 -40.39 -3.29
CA SER A 252 7.23 -41.40 -2.64
C SER A 252 8.19 -40.74 -1.66
N GLU A 253 8.38 -41.40 -0.52
CA GLU A 253 9.30 -40.91 0.51
C GLU A 253 10.75 -41.28 0.20
N VAL A 254 11.65 -40.31 0.36
CA VAL A 254 13.08 -40.49 0.59
C VAL A 254 13.39 -40.03 2.02
N ASN A 255 14.04 -40.89 2.81
CA ASN A 255 14.38 -40.57 4.20
C ASN A 255 15.85 -40.84 4.51
N PHE A 256 16.29 -40.31 5.65
CA PHE A 256 17.65 -40.40 6.12
C PHE A 256 17.68 -40.96 7.56
N PRO A 257 18.61 -41.87 7.90
CA PRO A 257 18.67 -42.48 9.23
C PRO A 257 19.14 -41.53 10.33
N GLN A 258 19.70 -40.38 9.97
CA GLN A 258 20.23 -39.41 10.92
C GLN A 258 19.11 -38.75 11.71
N TYR A 259 19.32 -38.62 13.01
CA TYR A 259 18.44 -37.82 13.85
C TYR A 259 18.58 -36.34 13.50
N ILE A 260 17.45 -35.67 13.36
CA ILE A 260 17.38 -34.21 13.21
C ILE A 260 16.21 -33.74 14.05
N PHE A 261 16.46 -32.83 14.99
CA PHE A 261 15.36 -32.12 15.65
C PHE A 261 15.01 -30.90 14.79
N CYS A 262 14.27 -31.16 13.71
CA CYS A 262 13.97 -30.16 12.70
C CYS A 262 13.22 -28.98 13.31
N GLN A 263 13.66 -27.78 12.96
CA GLN A 263 12.94 -26.53 13.17
C GLN A 263 12.52 -26.02 11.79
N ARG A 264 13.01 -24.88 11.30
CA ARG A 264 12.80 -24.44 9.91
C ARG A 264 13.51 -25.33 8.89
N THR A 265 12.84 -25.59 7.77
CA THR A 265 13.40 -26.18 6.55
C THR A 265 13.35 -25.19 5.39
N ASN A 266 14.30 -25.27 4.47
CA ASN A 266 14.32 -24.50 3.21
C ASN A 266 14.76 -25.41 2.07
N MET A 267 14.32 -25.09 0.85
CA MET A 267 14.93 -25.58 -0.38
C MET A 267 15.58 -24.38 -1.08
N VAL A 268 16.84 -24.49 -1.43
CA VAL A 268 17.68 -23.39 -1.93
C VAL A 268 18.89 -24.00 -2.62
N ASP A 269 19.38 -23.40 -3.71
CA ASP A 269 20.66 -23.77 -4.31
C ASP A 269 21.79 -23.25 -3.40
N ILE A 270 22.40 -24.15 -2.61
CA ILE A 270 23.41 -23.78 -1.59
C ILE A 270 24.78 -23.60 -2.23
N ASN A 271 25.06 -24.34 -3.30
CA ASN A 271 26.38 -24.46 -3.89
C ASN A 271 26.53 -23.75 -5.26
N ASN A 272 25.45 -23.10 -5.72
CA ASN A 272 25.33 -22.36 -6.98
C ASN A 272 25.55 -23.25 -8.21
N ASP A 273 25.05 -24.49 -8.19
CA ASP A 273 25.11 -25.43 -9.32
C ASP A 273 23.85 -25.43 -10.21
N GLY A 274 22.84 -24.65 -9.84
CA GLY A 274 21.58 -24.52 -10.55
C GLY A 274 20.52 -25.55 -10.13
N HIS A 275 20.78 -26.34 -9.10
CA HIS A 275 19.82 -27.31 -8.57
C HIS A 275 19.40 -26.95 -7.14
N LEU A 276 18.14 -27.21 -6.80
CA LEU A 276 17.68 -27.01 -5.43
C LEU A 276 18.32 -28.06 -4.51
N ASP A 277 18.99 -27.57 -3.47
CA ASP A 277 19.40 -28.34 -2.30
C ASP A 277 18.34 -28.20 -1.19
N ALA A 278 18.55 -28.89 -0.08
CA ALA A 278 17.72 -28.72 1.11
C ALA A 278 18.53 -28.37 2.35
N PHE A 279 17.95 -27.54 3.20
CA PHE A 279 18.51 -27.14 4.49
C PHE A 279 17.51 -27.39 5.61
N SER A 280 18.00 -27.80 6.77
CA SER A 280 17.23 -27.95 7.98
C SER A 280 17.96 -27.39 9.19
N CYS A 281 17.30 -26.49 9.87
CA CYS A 281 17.64 -26.14 11.23
C CYS A 281 17.46 -27.35 12.16
N HIS A 282 18.47 -27.63 12.98
CA HIS A 282 18.51 -28.57 14.09
C HIS A 282 18.57 -27.86 15.47
N ASP A 283 17.58 -28.09 16.33
CA ASP A 283 17.51 -27.43 17.66
C ASP A 283 18.70 -27.80 18.57
N VAL A 284 19.01 -29.08 18.70
CA VAL A 284 19.98 -29.56 19.71
C VAL A 284 21.39 -29.82 19.18
N ASP A 285 21.64 -29.58 17.88
CA ASP A 285 22.95 -29.77 17.25
C ASP A 285 23.14 -28.82 16.06
N ALA A 286 24.26 -28.94 15.35
CA ALA A 286 24.55 -28.11 14.19
C ALA A 286 23.51 -28.36 13.08
N ASN A 287 23.21 -27.32 12.31
CA ASN A 287 22.28 -27.43 11.18
C ASN A 287 22.72 -28.51 10.18
N VAL A 288 21.74 -28.98 9.42
CA VAL A 288 21.89 -30.05 8.44
C VAL A 288 21.55 -29.50 7.07
N TYR A 289 22.27 -29.96 6.05
CA TYR A 289 21.91 -29.68 4.67
C TYR A 289 22.14 -30.92 3.80
N PHE A 290 21.47 -30.93 2.65
CA PHE A 290 21.45 -32.03 1.71
C PHE A 290 21.77 -31.47 0.35
N LEU A 291 22.96 -31.78 -0.16
CA LEU A 291 23.32 -31.37 -1.52
C LEU A 291 22.73 -32.34 -2.53
N ASN A 292 22.06 -31.80 -3.52
CA ASN A 292 21.48 -32.49 -4.64
C ASN A 292 22.50 -32.63 -5.76
N ASP A 293 22.51 -33.76 -6.46
CA ASP A 293 23.39 -33.98 -7.61
C ASP A 293 22.75 -33.56 -8.95
N GLY A 294 21.61 -32.88 -8.89
CA GLY A 294 20.79 -32.47 -10.03
C GLY A 294 19.85 -33.55 -10.56
N PHE A 295 19.82 -34.73 -9.95
CA PHE A 295 18.90 -35.83 -10.30
C PHE A 295 18.04 -36.28 -9.10
N GLY A 296 17.99 -35.46 -8.04
CA GLY A 296 17.28 -35.77 -6.81
C GLY A 296 18.02 -36.72 -5.85
N ASN A 297 19.30 -37.05 -6.12
CA ASN A 297 20.09 -37.82 -5.16
C ASN A 297 20.72 -36.89 -4.13
N LEU A 298 20.15 -36.89 -2.94
CA LEU A 298 20.53 -36.02 -1.84
C LEU A 298 21.64 -36.63 -0.97
N THR A 299 22.73 -35.87 -0.76
CA THR A 299 23.83 -36.23 0.14
C THR A 299 23.78 -35.42 1.43
N TYR A 300 23.70 -36.10 2.57
CA TYR A 300 23.62 -35.48 3.91
C TYR A 300 24.96 -34.87 4.37
N PHE A 301 24.88 -33.67 4.93
CA PHE A 301 25.96 -32.97 5.62
C PHE A 301 25.45 -32.30 6.91
N GLN A 302 26.35 -32.09 7.88
CA GLN A 302 26.02 -31.45 9.15
C GLN A 302 27.10 -30.44 9.56
N GLY A 303 26.65 -29.24 9.96
CA GLY A 303 27.48 -28.13 10.40
C GLY A 303 28.12 -27.33 9.25
N GLY A 304 28.96 -26.35 9.59
CA GLY A 304 29.62 -25.49 8.60
C GLY A 304 28.82 -24.26 8.14
N LEU A 305 27.50 -24.24 8.33
CA LEU A 305 26.62 -23.14 7.91
C LEU A 305 25.97 -22.40 9.10
N GLY A 306 26.74 -22.06 10.14
CA GLY A 306 26.26 -21.28 11.29
C GLY A 306 26.51 -21.91 12.66
N SER A 307 25.62 -21.62 13.63
CA SER A 307 25.72 -22.08 15.03
C SER A 307 25.61 -23.60 15.16
N THR A 308 26.31 -24.17 16.14
CA THR A 308 26.31 -25.60 16.44
C THR A 308 25.10 -26.08 17.23
N CYS A 309 24.17 -25.19 17.64
CA CYS A 309 22.85 -25.57 18.18
C CYS A 309 21.92 -24.35 18.32
N GLY A 310 20.64 -24.64 18.52
CA GLY A 310 19.54 -23.70 18.77
C GLY A 310 19.25 -22.84 17.56
N ASN A 311 19.33 -23.40 16.36
CA ASN A 311 18.93 -22.70 15.16
C ASN A 311 17.43 -22.99 14.94
N TYR A 312 16.59 -21.94 15.00
CA TYR A 312 15.13 -22.04 14.96
C TYR A 312 14.55 -21.54 13.64
N GLY A 313 15.22 -20.56 13.04
CA GLY A 313 14.82 -19.95 11.79
C GLY A 313 16.01 -19.78 10.86
N SER A 314 15.73 -19.77 9.58
CA SER A 314 16.68 -19.49 8.52
C SER A 314 16.00 -18.65 7.45
N ILE A 315 16.75 -17.69 6.92
CA ILE A 315 16.40 -16.92 5.72
C ILE A 315 17.58 -17.04 4.77
N TRP A 316 17.26 -17.27 3.50
CA TRP A 316 18.23 -17.37 2.42
C TRP A 316 17.95 -16.25 1.42
N THR A 317 18.97 -15.47 1.09
CA THR A 317 18.91 -14.40 0.10
C THR A 317 20.32 -14.09 -0.37
N ASP A 318 20.49 -13.69 -1.62
CA ASP A 318 21.71 -13.03 -2.07
C ASP A 318 21.74 -11.63 -1.44
N TYR A 319 22.45 -11.47 -0.32
CA TYR A 319 22.40 -10.27 0.52
C TYR A 319 23.31 -9.17 -0.01
N ASP A 320 24.47 -9.54 -0.56
CA ASP A 320 25.46 -8.60 -1.08
C ASP A 320 25.47 -8.49 -2.62
N ASN A 321 24.56 -9.21 -3.28
CA ASN A 321 24.30 -9.17 -4.72
C ASN A 321 25.51 -9.70 -5.53
N ASP A 322 26.19 -10.73 -5.02
CA ASP A 322 27.32 -11.40 -5.68
C ASP A 322 26.92 -12.67 -6.45
N GLY A 323 25.66 -13.10 -6.31
CA GLY A 323 25.08 -14.24 -6.99
C GLY A 323 25.18 -15.55 -6.23
N ASP A 324 25.75 -15.56 -5.02
CA ASP A 324 25.69 -16.69 -4.10
C ASP A 324 24.57 -16.49 -3.06
N MET A 325 23.97 -17.58 -2.59
CA MET A 325 22.89 -17.50 -1.59
C MET A 325 23.46 -17.38 -0.17
N ASP A 326 23.25 -16.24 0.48
CA ASP A 326 23.62 -16.05 1.88
C ASP A 326 22.58 -16.64 2.83
N CYS A 327 23.06 -17.20 3.95
CA CYS A 327 22.22 -17.73 5.02
C CYS A 327 22.29 -16.89 6.29
N PHE A 328 21.13 -16.41 6.74
CA PHE A 328 20.96 -15.89 8.09
C PHE A 328 20.24 -16.92 8.96
N VAL A 329 20.86 -17.33 10.07
CA VAL A 329 20.30 -18.28 11.04
C VAL A 329 19.92 -17.59 12.34
N ALA A 330 18.66 -17.71 12.72
CA ALA A 330 18.09 -17.14 13.95
C ALA A 330 18.00 -18.17 15.08
N LYS A 331 18.21 -17.69 16.30
CA LYS A 331 18.02 -18.38 17.59
C LYS A 331 17.11 -17.55 18.48
#